data_AF-A0A4R5EGJ1-F1
#
_entry.id   AF-A0A4R5EGJ1-F1
#
_cell.length_a   1.000
_cell.length_b   1.000
_cell.length_c   1.000
_cell.angle_alpha   90.00
_cell.angle_beta   90.00
_cell.angle_gamma   90.00
#
_symmetry.space_group_name_H-M   'P 1'
#
loop_
_entity.id
_entity.type
_entity.pdbx_description
1 polymer ?
#
loop_
_entity_poly.entity_id
_entity_poly.type
_entity_poly.pdbx_seq_one_letter_code
_entity_poly.pdbx_strand_id
1 'polypeptide(L)'
;MVLDHGVHPDVAPYLGRIGLHWAIPGGHLEVIRLLLERGSDPSIRDDLFQLDADGWLHMSHAAHPHDPVTQRLHELIAARAR
;
A
#
# COMPACT_ATOMS: atom_id res chain seq x y z
N MET A 1 -4.05 16.77 2.38
CA MET A 1 -3.87 15.39 2.91
C MET A 1 -3.20 15.51 4.29
N VAL A 2 -3.44 14.63 5.27
CA VAL A 2 -2.79 14.77 6.60
C VAL A 2 -1.25 14.71 6.52
N LEU A 3 -0.73 14.07 5.47
CA LEU A 3 0.70 14.00 5.13
C LEU A 3 1.32 15.38 4.82
N ASP A 4 0.53 16.41 4.52
CA ASP A 4 1.01 17.78 4.28
C ASP A 4 1.33 18.52 5.60
N HIS A 5 0.94 17.95 6.75
CA HIS A 5 1.22 18.48 8.07
C HIS A 5 2.46 17.84 8.73
N GLY A 6 3.35 17.20 7.94
CA GLY A 6 4.59 16.60 8.45
C GLY A 6 4.40 15.24 9.16
N VAL A 7 3.22 14.62 9.02
CA VAL A 7 2.96 13.28 9.54
C VAL A 7 3.71 12.26 8.68
N HIS A 8 4.47 11.38 9.33
CA HIS A 8 5.18 10.29 8.65
C HIS A 8 4.17 9.33 7.99
N PRO A 9 4.39 8.87 6.74
CA PRO A 9 3.42 8.01 6.04
C PRO A 9 3.28 6.61 6.66
N ASP A 10 4.29 6.14 7.40
CA ASP A 10 4.33 4.81 8.02
C ASP A 10 3.85 4.78 9.48
N VAL A 11 2.97 5.70 9.85
CA VAL A 11 2.29 5.61 11.16
C VAL A 11 1.36 4.39 11.14
N ALA A 12 1.58 3.46 12.07
CA ALA A 12 0.85 2.19 12.19
C ALA A 12 0.15 2.07 13.55
N PRO A 13 -0.91 2.86 13.82
CA PRO A 13 -1.52 2.90 15.14
C PRO A 13 -2.38 1.67 15.45
N TYR A 14 -2.74 0.89 14.44
CA TYR A 14 -3.59 -0.29 14.57
C TYR A 14 -3.08 -1.44 13.69
N LEU A 15 -2.94 -2.64 14.27
CA LEU A 15 -2.57 -3.89 13.59
C LEU A 15 -1.23 -3.85 12.82
N GLY A 16 -0.29 -2.97 13.19
CA GLY A 16 0.94 -2.78 12.41
C GLY A 16 0.69 -2.21 11.01
N ARG A 17 -0.53 -1.75 10.70
CA ARG A 17 -0.89 -1.32 9.35
C ARG A 17 -0.61 0.17 9.11
N ILE A 18 0.38 0.42 8.26
CA ILE A 18 0.63 1.72 7.62
C ILE A 18 -0.43 2.10 6.56
N GLY A 19 -0.37 3.33 6.06
CA GLY A 19 -1.33 3.85 5.08
C GLY A 19 -1.49 2.98 3.82
N LEU A 20 -0.41 2.35 3.35
CA LEU A 20 -0.46 1.48 2.17
C LEU A 20 -1.37 0.26 2.36
N HIS A 21 -1.35 -0.36 3.54
CA HIS A 21 -2.21 -1.52 3.86
C HIS A 21 -3.70 -1.21 3.79
N TRP A 22 -4.09 0.05 4.03
CA TRP A 22 -5.48 0.50 3.95
C TRP A 22 -5.86 0.97 2.55
N ALA A 23 -4.92 1.58 1.82
CA ALA A 23 -5.17 2.13 0.50
C ALA A 23 -5.28 1.05 -0.59
N ILE A 24 -4.54 -0.07 -0.44
CA ILE A 24 -4.47 -1.16 -1.41
C ILE A 24 -5.83 -1.88 -1.58
N PRO A 25 -6.50 -2.37 -0.51
CA PRO A 25 -7.80 -3.03 -0.66
C PRO A 25 -8.90 -2.11 -1.21
N GLY A 26 -8.76 -0.79 -1.01
CA GLY A 26 -9.68 0.20 -1.53
C GLY A 26 -9.43 0.63 -2.98
N GLY A 27 -8.34 0.15 -3.61
CA GLY A 27 -7.96 0.56 -4.97
C GLY A 27 -7.67 2.06 -5.10
N HIS A 28 -7.26 2.73 -4.02
CA HIS A 28 -7.07 4.18 -3.99
C HIS A 28 -5.72 4.59 -4.60
N LEU A 29 -5.60 4.48 -5.93
CA LEU A 29 -4.33 4.65 -6.66
C LEU A 29 -3.64 5.98 -6.36
N GLU A 30 -4.38 7.08 -6.31
CA GLU A 30 -3.83 8.42 -6.02
C GLU A 30 -3.27 8.49 -4.60
N VAL A 31 -3.92 7.84 -3.64
CA VAL A 31 -3.45 7.76 -2.25
C VAL A 31 -2.20 6.90 -2.15
N ILE A 32 -2.17 5.75 -2.84
CA ILE A 32 -1.00 4.86 -2.88
C ILE A 32 0.19 5.59 -3.49
N ARG A 33 -0.01 6.28 -4.63
CA ARG A 33 1.04 7.09 -5.26
C ARG A 33 1.56 8.16 -4.32
N LEU A 34 0.68 8.90 -3.66
CA LEU A 34 1.12 9.95 -2.73
C LEU A 34 1.90 9.37 -1.54
N LEU A 35 1.42 8.29 -0.91
CA LEU A 35 2.11 7.66 0.21
C LEU A 35 3.53 7.26 -0.18
N LEU A 36 3.68 6.60 -1.34
CA LEU A 36 5.00 6.20 -1.83
C LEU A 36 5.87 7.41 -2.23
N GLU A 37 5.30 8.47 -2.82
CA GLU A 37 6.01 9.73 -3.12
C GLU A 37 6.51 10.43 -1.84
N ARG A 38 5.83 10.22 -0.72
CA ARG A 38 6.22 10.73 0.60
C ARG A 38 7.17 9.81 1.36
N GLY A 39 7.66 8.74 0.72
CA GLY A 39 8.67 7.84 1.29
C GLY A 39 8.10 6.72 2.16
N SER A 40 6.81 6.38 2.02
CA SER A 40 6.24 5.21 2.70
C SER A 40 6.98 3.95 2.29
N ASP A 41 7.39 3.13 3.26
CA ASP A 41 8.08 1.87 3.04
C ASP A 41 7.06 0.74 2.72
N PRO A 42 7.00 0.25 1.46
CA PRO A 42 6.07 -0.81 1.08
C PRO A 42 6.45 -2.18 1.65
N SER A 43 7.63 -2.34 2.26
CA SER A 43 8.11 -3.61 2.82
C SER A 43 7.67 -3.85 4.27
N ILE A 44 7.10 -2.82 4.93
CA ILE A 44 6.57 -2.95 6.29
C ILE A 44 5.43 -3.96 6.28
N ARG A 45 5.48 -4.91 7.22
CA ARG A 45 4.48 -5.98 7.36
C ARG A 45 3.50 -5.65 8.47
N ASP A 46 2.22 -5.94 8.23
CA ASP A 46 1.19 -5.83 9.26
C ASP A 46 1.26 -6.97 10.28
N ASP A 47 0.70 -6.75 11.47
CA ASP A 47 0.75 -7.71 12.57
C ASP A 47 -0.16 -8.93 12.34
N LEU A 48 -1.25 -8.75 11.59
CA LEU A 48 -2.34 -9.73 11.47
C LEU A 48 -1.99 -10.84 10.49
N PHE A 49 -1.51 -10.49 9.30
CA PHE A 49 -1.20 -11.45 8.24
C PHE A 49 0.29 -11.54 7.92
N GLN A 50 1.12 -10.68 8.53
CA GLN A 50 2.55 -10.61 8.22
C GLN A 50 2.82 -10.33 6.74
N LEU A 51 1.90 -9.57 6.11
CA LEU A 51 1.96 -9.19 4.71
C LEU A 51 2.43 -7.74 4.58
N ASP A 52 3.28 -7.52 3.59
CA ASP A 52 3.70 -6.22 3.12
C ASP A 52 2.74 -5.71 2.01
N ALA A 53 3.04 -4.55 1.43
CA ALA A 53 2.20 -3.97 0.38
C ALA A 53 1.97 -4.92 -0.81
N ASP A 54 2.97 -5.71 -1.18
CA ASP A 54 2.86 -6.69 -2.27
C ASP A 54 1.96 -7.86 -1.88
N GLY A 55 2.12 -8.39 -0.66
CA GLY A 55 1.23 -9.43 -0.12
C GLY A 55 -0.24 -9.00 -0.09
N TRP A 56 -0.52 -7.76 0.33
CA TRP A 56 -1.85 -7.18 0.30
C TRP A 56 -2.40 -7.00 -1.12
N LEU A 57 -1.55 -6.61 -2.07
CA LEU A 57 -1.93 -6.49 -3.47
C LEU A 57 -2.34 -7.85 -4.04
N HIS A 58 -1.60 -8.91 -3.74
CA HIS A 58 -1.91 -10.28 -4.13
C HIS A 58 -3.25 -10.75 -3.55
N MET A 59 -3.51 -10.48 -2.27
CA MET A 59 -4.81 -10.81 -1.65
C MET A 59 -5.96 -10.01 -2.29
N SER A 60 -5.76 -8.72 -2.56
CA SER A 60 -6.76 -7.88 -3.21
C SER A 60 -7.05 -8.35 -4.65
N HIS A 61 -6.03 -8.80 -5.38
CA HIS A 61 -6.20 -9.38 -6.72
C HIS A 61 -7.01 -10.67 -6.70
N ALA A 62 -6.77 -11.54 -5.72
CA ALA A 62 -7.53 -12.77 -5.56
C ALA A 62 -9.03 -12.49 -5.29
N ALA A 63 -9.33 -11.39 -4.59
CA ALA A 63 -10.70 -10.93 -4.37
C ALA A 63 -11.32 -10.26 -5.61
N HIS A 64 -10.50 -9.58 -6.43
CA HIS A 64 -10.94 -8.77 -7.57
C HIS A 64 -10.03 -8.93 -8.81
N PRO A 65 -10.04 -10.10 -9.49
CA PRO A 65 -9.09 -10.45 -10.55
C PRO A 65 -9.25 -9.66 -11.86
N HIS A 66 -10.26 -8.80 -11.96
CA HIS A 66 -10.53 -7.95 -13.13
C HIS A 66 -10.41 -6.46 -12.82
N ASP A 67 -9.89 -6.08 -11.65
CA ASP A 67 -9.68 -4.67 -11.32
C ASP A 67 -8.38 -4.17 -12.00
N PRO A 68 -8.48 -3.28 -13.02
CA PRO A 68 -7.32 -2.73 -13.72
C PRO A 68 -6.38 -1.92 -12.81
N VAL A 69 -6.84 -1.46 -11.64
CA VAL A 69 -6.01 -0.75 -10.66
C VAL A 69 -5.01 -1.71 -10.01
N THR A 70 -5.43 -2.94 -9.70
CA THR A 70 -4.59 -3.95 -9.07
C THR A 70 -3.46 -4.40 -10.00
N GLN A 71 -3.75 -4.57 -11.29
CA GLN A 71 -2.74 -4.88 -12.30
C GLN A 71 -1.72 -3.75 -12.46
N ARG A 72 -2.18 -2.49 -12.46
CA ARG A 72 -1.31 -1.31 -12.58
C ARG A 72 -0.42 -1.09 -11.36
N LEU A 73 -0.88 -1.49 -10.18
CA LEU A 73 -0.10 -1.37 -8.94
C LEU A 73 1.06 -2.36 -8.88
N HIS A 74 0.87 -3.57 -9.43
CA HIS A 74 1.89 -4.61 -9.48
C HIS A 74 3.13 -4.14 -10.25
N GLU A 75 2.93 -3.46 -11.38
CA GLU A 75 4.00 -2.87 -12.18
C GLU A 75 4.76 -1.76 -11.43
N LEU A 76 4.04 -0.92 -10.66
CA LEU A 76 4.61 0.22 -9.93
C LEU A 76 5.48 -0.21 -8.74
N ILE A 77 5.04 -1.22 -7.98
CA ILE A 77 5.77 -1.74 -6.82
C ILE A 77 7.00 -2.54 -7.28
N ALA A 78 6.85 -3.40 -8.29
CA ALA A 78 7.97 -4.17 -8.86
C ALA A 78 9.08 -3.31 -9.49
N ALA A 79 8.74 -2.11 -9.99
CA ALA A 79 9.71 -1.16 -10.54
C ALA A 79 10.57 -0.47 -9.47
N ARG A 80 10.18 -0.50 -8.19
CA ARG A 80 10.88 0.18 -7.08
C ARG A 80 11.69 -0.75 -6.18
N ALA A 81 11.60 -2.06 -6.37
CA ALA A 81 12.36 -3.06 -5.61
C ALA A 81 13.74 -3.41 -6.23
N ARG A 82 14.28 -2.57 -7.11
CA ARG A 82 15.58 -2.77 -7.79
C ARG A 82 16.57 -1.66 -7.43
#